data_AF-A0A9Q3ERT6-F1
#
_entry.id   AF-A0A9Q3ERT6-F1
#
_cell.length_a   1.000
_cell.length_b   1.000
_cell.length_c   1.000
_cell.angle_alpha   90.00
_cell.angle_beta   90.00
_cell.angle_gamma   90.00
#
_symmetry.space_group_name_H-M   'P 1'
#
loop_
_entity.id
_entity.type
_entity.pdbx_description
1 polymer ?
#
loop_
_entity_poly.entity_id
_entity_poly.type
_entity_poly.pdbx_seq_one_letter_code
_entity_poly.pdbx_strand_id
1 'polypeptide(L)'
;MVNLGSFWPILQQKKAHGSTLLFLKDRDLAERISKGDLAYILTHLRPVVAFTPGPPQCFNCLKIGHIAHDCKKEALCANCGRKHNTSDCKTEKSDSLCIRCIYKDIEKDAQIDMMDDKYHHNCMSAKFPFKQAELTNFSSVRRL
;
A
#
# COMPACT_ATOMS: atom_id res chain seq x y z
N MET A 1 39.58 10.71 -9.38
CA MET A 1 39.43 9.25 -9.22
C MET A 1 38.51 9.01 -8.03
N VAL A 2 37.25 8.66 -8.26
CA VAL A 2 36.32 8.31 -7.17
C VAL A 2 36.29 6.79 -7.02
N ASN A 3 36.61 6.36 -5.80
CA ASN A 3 36.76 4.98 -5.38
C ASN A 3 35.40 4.25 -5.45
N LEU A 4 35.29 3.27 -6.36
CA LEU A 4 34.13 2.41 -6.54
C LEU A 4 34.18 1.28 -5.50
N GLY A 5 33.88 1.63 -4.25
CA GLY A 5 33.68 0.66 -3.17
C GLY A 5 32.33 -0.03 -3.30
N SER A 6 32.38 -1.31 -3.69
CA SER A 6 31.37 -2.35 -3.41
C SER A 6 29.99 -2.18 -4.06
N PHE A 7 29.95 -2.46 -5.36
CA PHE A 7 28.72 -2.70 -6.14
C PHE A 7 28.10 -4.06 -5.73
N TRP A 8 27.18 -4.03 -4.77
CA TRP A 8 26.40 -5.22 -4.37
C TRP A 8 25.41 -5.62 -5.49
N PRO A 9 25.25 -6.92 -5.83
CA PRO A 9 24.49 -7.33 -7.01
C PRO A 9 22.98 -7.32 -6.72
N ILE A 10 22.33 -6.17 -6.92
CA ILE A 10 20.85 -6.07 -6.88
C ILE A 10 20.20 -6.79 -8.08
N LEU A 11 20.99 -7.16 -9.10
CA LEU A 11 20.50 -7.76 -10.35
C LEU A 11 20.09 -9.24 -10.27
N GLN A 12 20.27 -9.93 -9.13
CA GLN A 12 19.94 -11.37 -9.02
C GLN A 12 18.48 -11.67 -8.65
N GLN A 13 17.66 -10.69 -8.32
CA GLN A 13 16.24 -10.93 -8.03
C GLN A 13 15.37 -10.38 -9.16
N LYS A 14 14.68 -11.27 -9.89
CA LYS A 14 13.59 -10.94 -10.82
C LYS A 14 12.39 -10.34 -10.05
N LYS A 15 12.56 -9.16 -9.46
CA LYS A 15 11.49 -8.38 -8.86
C LYS A 15 10.93 -7.46 -9.93
N ALA A 16 9.61 -7.52 -10.16
CA ALA A 16 8.93 -6.70 -11.17
C ALA A 16 9.03 -5.19 -10.87
N HIS A 17 9.25 -4.81 -9.59
CA HIS A 17 9.38 -3.42 -9.14
C HIS A 17 10.44 -3.31 -8.03
N GLY A 18 11.14 -2.18 -7.98
CA GLY A 18 12.14 -1.86 -6.96
C GLY A 18 12.19 -0.35 -6.66
N SER A 19 12.63 0.00 -5.46
CA SER A 19 12.91 1.38 -5.06
C SER A 19 14.42 1.62 -5.02
N THR A 20 14.86 2.76 -5.55
CA THR A 20 16.27 3.18 -5.55
C THR A 20 16.38 4.50 -4.83
N LEU A 21 17.24 4.58 -3.82
CA LEU A 21 17.55 5.83 -3.13
C LEU A 21 18.65 6.57 -3.92
N LEU A 22 18.38 7.82 -4.27
CA LEU A 22 19.33 8.70 -4.95
C LEU A 22 19.73 9.82 -4.00
N PHE A 23 21.02 9.93 -3.72
CA PHE A 23 21.59 11.04 -2.97
C PHE A 23 22.05 12.13 -3.94
N LEU A 24 21.34 13.26 -3.95
CA LEU A 24 21.69 14.42 -4.77
C LEU A 24 22.47 15.40 -3.90
N LYS A 25 23.73 15.69 -4.27
CA LYS A 25 24.60 16.63 -3.54
C LYS A 25 24.30 18.09 -3.88
N ASP A 26 23.81 18.34 -5.09
CA ASP A 26 23.53 19.67 -5.61
C ASP A 26 22.03 19.99 -5.46
N ARG A 27 21.74 21.13 -4.82
CA ARG A 27 20.38 21.62 -4.59
C ARG A 27 19.68 21.98 -5.89
N ASP A 28 20.37 22.62 -6.83
CA ASP A 28 19.75 23.09 -8.07
C ASP A 28 19.37 21.90 -8.96
N LEU A 29 20.22 20.86 -8.96
CA LEU A 29 19.92 19.59 -9.61
C LEU A 29 18.70 18.90 -8.95
N ALA A 30 18.64 18.89 -7.62
CA ALA A 30 17.50 18.32 -6.90
C ALA A 30 16.18 19.04 -7.20
N GLU A 31 16.20 20.38 -7.29
CA GLU A 31 15.02 21.15 -7.67
C GLU A 31 14.58 20.88 -9.12
N ARG A 32 15.53 20.77 -10.05
CA ARG A 32 15.24 20.44 -11.46
C ARG A 32 14.64 19.05 -11.61
N ILE A 33 15.17 18.07 -10.89
CA ILE A 33 14.64 16.70 -10.86
C ILE A 33 13.24 16.68 -10.23
N SER A 34 13.01 17.48 -9.19
CA SER A 34 11.69 17.59 -8.55
C SER A 34 10.64 18.24 -9.45
N LYS A 35 11.05 19.16 -10.34
CA LYS A 35 10.16 19.91 -11.25
C LYS A 35 10.02 19.26 -12.64
N GLY A 36 10.90 18.33 -12.99
CA GLY A 36 10.98 17.72 -14.32
C GLY A 36 11.08 16.19 -14.28
N ASP A 37 11.57 15.63 -15.38
CA ASP A 37 11.79 14.18 -15.52
C ASP A 37 13.26 13.82 -15.28
N LEU A 38 13.49 12.64 -14.70
CA LEU A 38 14.82 12.07 -14.53
C LEU A 38 14.99 10.91 -15.52
N ALA A 39 15.98 10.96 -16.40
CA ALA A 39 16.34 9.82 -17.24
C ALA A 39 17.59 9.12 -16.69
N TYR A 40 17.53 7.80 -16.51
CA TYR A 40 18.67 6.97 -16.10
C TYR A 40 18.79 5.76 -17.04
N ILE A 41 19.96 5.56 -17.65
CA ILE A 41 20.24 4.47 -18.60
C ILE A 41 19.11 4.32 -19.64
N LEU A 42 18.85 5.39 -20.41
CA LEU A 42 17.81 5.44 -21.45
C LEU A 42 16.37 5.16 -20.97
N THR A 43 16.15 5.06 -19.67
CA THR A 43 14.84 4.89 -19.06
C THR A 43 14.36 6.23 -18.54
N HIS A 44 13.27 6.75 -19.11
CA HIS A 44 12.57 7.91 -18.55
C HIS A 44 11.88 7.49 -17.26
N LEU A 45 12.37 7.98 -16.12
CA LEU A 45 11.64 7.90 -14.87
C LEU A 45 10.51 8.93 -14.96
N ARG A 46 9.31 8.50 -14.56
CA ARG A 46 8.14 9.37 -14.52
C ARG A 46 8.42 10.62 -13.68
N PRO A 47 7.66 11.72 -13.89
CA PRO A 47 7.82 12.94 -13.12
C PRO A 47 7.90 12.64 -11.63
N VAL A 48 8.83 13.32 -10.94
CA VAL A 48 8.97 13.19 -9.50
C VAL A 48 7.73 13.79 -8.86
N VAL A 49 6.73 12.95 -8.62
CA VAL A 49 5.56 13.32 -7.83
C VAL A 49 5.92 13.20 -6.36
N ALA A 50 5.58 14.22 -5.57
CA ALA A 50 5.69 14.13 -4.12
C ALA A 50 4.94 12.87 -3.65
N PHE A 51 5.62 12.03 -2.88
CA PHE A 51 4.96 10.88 -2.27
C PHE A 51 3.87 11.39 -1.33
N THR A 52 2.63 11.23 -1.75
CA THR A 52 1.46 11.56 -0.95
C THR A 52 0.94 10.24 -0.39
N PRO A 53 1.22 9.92 0.90
CA PRO A 53 0.67 8.70 1.47
C PRO A 53 -0.86 8.82 1.46
N GLY A 54 -1.51 7.76 0.96
CA GLY A 54 -2.95 7.60 1.09
C GLY A 54 -3.35 7.57 2.58
N PRO A 55 -4.64 7.77 2.90
CA PRO A 55 -5.16 7.57 4.25
C PRO A 55 -4.69 6.21 4.81
N PRO A 56 -4.25 6.19 6.08
CA PRO A 56 -3.70 4.99 6.68
C PRO A 56 -4.78 3.91 6.80
N GLN A 57 -4.36 2.66 6.69
CA GLN A 57 -5.22 1.51 6.99
C GLN A 57 -4.87 1.00 8.39
N CYS A 58 -5.89 0.84 9.22
CA CYS A 58 -5.74 0.35 10.58
C CYS A 58 -5.48 -1.16 10.58
N PHE A 59 -4.39 -1.60 11.19
CA PHE A 59 -4.06 -3.03 11.30
C PHE A 59 -4.86 -3.76 12.38
N ASN A 60 -5.54 -3.02 13.27
CA ASN A 60 -6.37 -3.59 14.31
C ASN A 60 -7.79 -3.90 13.78
N CYS A 61 -8.49 -2.93 13.19
CA CYS A 61 -9.87 -3.12 12.70
C CYS A 61 -10.00 -3.20 11.17
N LEU A 62 -8.90 -3.18 10.44
CA LEU A 62 -8.80 -3.24 8.97
C LEU A 62 -9.39 -2.04 8.20
N LYS A 63 -10.06 -1.08 8.85
CA LYS A 63 -10.67 0.11 8.20
C LYS A 63 -9.62 1.16 7.79
N ILE A 64 -9.96 1.97 6.79
CA ILE A 64 -9.16 3.12 6.34
C ILE A 64 -9.48 4.36 7.19
N GLY A 65 -8.50 5.24 7.36
CA GLY A 65 -8.65 6.59 7.93
C GLY A 65 -7.91 6.80 9.25
N HIS A 66 -7.42 5.75 9.89
CA HIS A 66 -6.66 5.82 11.14
C HIS A 66 -5.62 4.69 11.23
N ILE A 67 -4.68 4.84 12.16
CA ILE A 67 -3.68 3.81 12.49
C ILE A 67 -4.13 2.98 13.70
N ALA A 68 -3.50 1.83 13.94
CA ALA A 68 -3.85 0.94 15.04
C ALA A 68 -3.76 1.60 16.43
N HIS A 69 -2.82 2.53 16.61
CA HIS A 69 -2.66 3.31 17.84
C HIS A 69 -3.93 4.09 18.23
N ASP A 70 -4.63 4.66 17.25
CA ASP A 70 -5.83 5.48 17.49
C ASP A 70 -7.13 4.65 17.41
N CYS A 71 -7.01 3.33 17.28
CA CYS A 71 -8.15 2.46 17.08
C CYS A 71 -8.86 2.16 18.41
N LYS A 72 -10.17 2.43 18.44
CA LYS A 72 -11.05 2.12 19.59
C LYS A 72 -11.89 0.86 19.40
N LYS A 73 -11.68 0.13 18.30
CA LYS A 73 -12.46 -1.07 17.95
C LYS A 73 -11.74 -2.34 18.39
N GLU A 74 -12.48 -3.43 18.50
CA GLU A 74 -11.90 -4.75 18.73
C GLU A 74 -11.02 -5.18 17.55
N ALA A 75 -9.99 -5.97 17.86
CA ALA A 75 -9.09 -6.52 16.87
C ALA A 75 -9.81 -7.48 15.93
N LEU A 76 -9.56 -7.35 14.63
CA LEU A 76 -10.10 -8.19 13.58
C LEU A 76 -8.95 -8.84 12.81
N CYS A 77 -8.91 -10.17 12.81
CA CYS A 77 -7.86 -10.92 12.15
C CYS A 77 -7.97 -10.82 10.64
N ALA A 78 -6.90 -10.38 9.98
CA ALA A 78 -6.85 -10.25 8.52
C ALA A 78 -6.83 -11.58 7.76
N ASN A 79 -6.58 -12.70 8.45
CA ASN A 79 -6.53 -14.04 7.85
C ASN A 79 -7.88 -14.76 7.94
N CYS A 80 -8.51 -14.76 9.12
CA CYS A 80 -9.71 -15.57 9.35
C CYS A 80 -10.95 -14.75 9.76
N GLY A 81 -10.83 -13.42 9.88
CA GLY A 81 -11.95 -12.55 10.24
C GLY A 81 -12.52 -12.72 11.65
N ARG A 82 -11.80 -13.36 12.58
CA ARG A 82 -12.23 -13.49 13.98
C ARG A 82 -11.65 -12.40 14.87
N LYS A 83 -12.21 -12.25 16.08
CA LYS A 83 -11.85 -11.22 17.07
C LYS A 83 -10.50 -11.51 17.76
N HIS A 84 -9.39 -11.33 17.07
CA HIS A 84 -8.03 -11.41 17.61
C HIS A 84 -7.04 -10.69 16.68
N ASN A 85 -5.82 -10.42 17.15
CA ASN A 85 -4.76 -9.89 16.31
C ASN A 85 -4.29 -10.93 15.30
N THR A 86 -3.97 -10.49 14.09
CA THR A 86 -3.50 -11.40 13.02
C THR A 86 -2.25 -12.20 13.42
N SER A 87 -1.43 -11.68 14.35
CA SER A 87 -0.27 -12.37 14.93
C SER A 87 -0.63 -13.63 15.73
N ASP A 88 -1.82 -13.63 16.35
CA ASP A 88 -2.25 -14.68 17.28
C ASP A 88 -3.14 -15.72 16.58
N CYS A 89 -3.27 -15.60 15.26
CA CYS A 89 -4.10 -16.48 14.46
C CYS A 89 -3.49 -17.87 14.36
N LYS A 90 -4.19 -18.88 14.91
CA LYS A 90 -3.81 -20.29 14.83
C LYS A 90 -4.29 -20.98 13.56
N THR A 91 -5.05 -20.28 12.72
CA THR A 91 -5.54 -20.81 11.45
C THR A 91 -4.44 -20.69 10.40
N GLU A 92 -4.35 -21.68 9.51
CA GLU A 92 -3.55 -21.54 8.31
C GLU A 92 -3.97 -20.28 7.55
N LYS A 93 -3.05 -19.68 6.77
CA LYS A 93 -3.35 -18.49 5.95
C LYS A 93 -4.35 -18.89 4.87
N SER A 94 -5.63 -18.89 5.23
CA SER A 94 -6.73 -19.35 4.39
C SER A 94 -7.04 -18.29 3.36
N ASP A 95 -6.75 -18.66 2.11
CA ASP A 95 -7.17 -18.06 0.86
C ASP A 95 -6.90 -16.57 0.67
N SER A 96 -6.76 -16.16 -0.57
CA SER A 96 -6.47 -14.77 -0.92
C SER A 96 -7.68 -13.86 -0.69
N LEU A 97 -8.48 -14.09 0.36
CA LEU A 97 -9.72 -13.39 0.64
C LEU A 97 -9.49 -12.12 1.46
N CYS A 98 -10.17 -11.04 1.06
CA CYS A 98 -10.13 -9.79 1.78
C CYS A 98 -11.22 -9.73 2.84
N ILE A 99 -10.84 -10.06 4.08
CA ILE A 99 -11.71 -9.92 5.26
C ILE A 99 -12.36 -8.53 5.34
N ARG A 100 -11.64 -7.46 4.99
CA ARG A 100 -12.21 -6.11 5.00
C ARG A 100 -13.36 -5.92 4.01
N CYS A 101 -13.23 -6.42 2.78
CA CYS A 101 -14.30 -6.33 1.77
C CYS A 101 -15.54 -7.09 2.26
N ILE A 102 -15.33 -8.31 2.76
CA ILE A 102 -16.40 -9.16 3.29
C ILE A 102 -17.14 -8.43 4.42
N TYR A 103 -16.42 -7.93 5.42
CA TYR A 103 -17.03 -7.20 6.55
C TYR A 103 -17.75 -5.91 6.12
N LYS A 104 -17.24 -5.20 5.10
CA LYS A 104 -17.89 -4.00 4.59
C LYS A 104 -19.23 -4.30 3.93
N ASP A 105 -19.34 -5.44 3.25
CA ASP A 105 -20.58 -5.87 2.61
C ASP A 105 -21.55 -6.48 3.63
N ILE A 106 -21.05 -7.18 4.66
CA ILE A 106 -21.84 -7.57 5.84
C ILE A 106 -22.46 -6.33 6.51
N GLU A 107 -21.67 -5.26 6.74
CA GLU A 107 -22.15 -4.01 7.35
C GLU A 107 -23.24 -3.30 6.54
N LYS A 108 -23.43 -3.67 5.26
CA LYS A 108 -24.44 -3.10 4.36
C LYS A 108 -25.62 -4.04 4.11
N ASP A 109 -25.72 -5.14 4.87
CA ASP A 109 -26.70 -6.20 4.66
C ASP A 109 -26.69 -6.75 3.22
N ALA A 110 -25.51 -6.73 2.57
CA ALA A 110 -25.36 -7.22 1.21
C ALA A 110 -25.22 -8.75 1.20
N GLN A 111 -25.71 -9.35 0.12
CA GLN A 111 -25.55 -10.78 -0.15
C GLN A 111 -24.07 -11.07 -0.47
N ILE A 112 -23.50 -12.08 0.19
CA ILE A 112 -22.08 -12.43 0.02
C ILE A 112 -21.99 -13.68 -0.84
N ASP A 113 -21.56 -13.50 -2.07
CA ASP A 113 -21.08 -14.59 -2.91
C ASP A 113 -19.56 -14.72 -2.75
N MET A 114 -19.11 -15.79 -2.08
CA MET A 114 -17.68 -16.04 -1.85
C MET A 114 -16.90 -16.34 -3.15
N MET A 115 -17.59 -16.56 -4.27
CA MET A 115 -16.99 -16.71 -5.60
C MET A 115 -16.70 -15.37 -6.28
N ASP A 116 -17.19 -14.25 -5.74
CA ASP A 116 -16.95 -12.92 -6.31
C ASP A 116 -15.47 -12.52 -6.20
N ASP A 117 -14.84 -12.28 -7.35
CA ASP A 117 -13.45 -11.83 -7.50
C ASP A 117 -13.11 -10.59 -6.67
N LYS A 118 -14.11 -9.77 -6.30
CA LYS A 118 -13.91 -8.59 -5.43
C LYS A 118 -13.35 -8.94 -4.06
N TYR A 119 -13.49 -10.19 -3.63
CA TYR A 119 -12.92 -10.68 -2.37
C TYR A 119 -11.54 -11.30 -2.55
N HIS A 120 -11.17 -11.74 -3.75
CA HIS A 120 -9.93 -12.50 -4.02
C HIS A 120 -8.68 -11.62 -4.13
N HIS A 121 -8.41 -10.85 -3.09
CA HIS A 121 -7.11 -10.21 -2.88
C HIS A 121 -6.76 -10.10 -1.39
N ASN A 122 -5.48 -9.88 -1.09
CA ASN A 122 -5.08 -9.57 0.30
C ASN A 122 -5.59 -8.18 0.74
N CYS A 123 -5.82 -8.01 2.04
CA CYS A 123 -6.34 -6.77 2.64
C CYS A 123 -5.44 -5.53 2.42
N MET A 124 -4.18 -5.76 2.07
CA MET A 124 -3.17 -4.72 1.85
C MET A 124 -2.98 -4.37 0.36
N SER A 125 -3.59 -5.14 -0.54
CA SER A 125 -3.38 -5.04 -1.98
C SER A 125 -3.84 -3.69 -2.51
N ALA A 126 -3.12 -3.18 -3.50
CA ALA A 126 -3.53 -2.02 -4.27
C ALA A 126 -4.60 -2.36 -5.34
N LYS A 127 -4.76 -3.65 -5.70
CA LYS A 127 -5.75 -4.13 -6.69
C LYS A 127 -7.18 -4.18 -6.12
N PHE A 128 -7.59 -3.11 -5.46
CA PHE A 128 -8.82 -3.04 -4.69
C PHE A 128 -9.74 -2.01 -5.37
N PRO A 129 -10.77 -2.42 -6.13
CA PRO A 129 -11.67 -1.49 -6.83
C PRO A 129 -12.29 -0.44 -5.88
N PHE A 130 -12.58 -0.82 -4.64
CA PHE A 130 -13.14 0.06 -3.61
C PHE A 130 -12.12 0.95 -2.84
N LYS A 131 -10.81 0.68 -2.91
CA LYS A 131 -9.77 1.45 -2.22
C LYS A 131 -9.62 2.75 -2.99
N GLN A 132 -9.68 2.70 -4.32
CA GLN A 132 -9.74 3.89 -5.17
C GLN A 132 -10.89 4.83 -4.75
N ALA A 133 -12.12 4.32 -4.55
CA ALA A 133 -13.29 5.12 -4.19
C ALA A 133 -13.21 5.76 -2.79
N GLU A 134 -12.66 5.05 -1.79
CA GLU A 134 -12.40 5.65 -0.47
C GLU A 134 -11.24 6.65 -0.53
N LEU A 135 -10.17 6.34 -1.26
CA LEU A 135 -9.03 7.23 -1.48
C LEU A 135 -9.45 8.53 -2.18
N THR A 136 -10.39 8.50 -3.13
CA THR A 136 -10.92 9.70 -3.81
C THR A 136 -11.72 10.60 -2.88
N ASN A 137 -12.42 10.02 -1.89
CA ASN A 137 -13.13 10.80 -0.88
C ASN A 137 -12.15 11.51 0.08
N PHE A 138 -11.00 10.91 0.35
CA PHE A 138 -9.95 11.53 1.18
C PHE A 138 -9.06 12.53 0.40
N SER A 139 -8.85 12.35 -0.90
CA SER A 139 -8.07 13.31 -1.72
C SER A 139 -8.81 14.62 -1.96
N SER A 140 -10.15 14.63 -1.83
CA SER A 140 -10.98 15.83 -1.91
C SER A 140 -10.85 16.75 -0.68
N VAL A 141 -10.32 16.24 0.44
CA VAL A 141 -10.13 16.99 1.70
C VAL A 141 -8.73 17.63 1.81
N ARG A 142 -7.79 17.27 0.93
CA ARG A 142 -6.40 17.82 0.90
C ARG A 142 -6.20 18.89 -0.19
N ARG A 143 -7.25 19.64 -0.53
CA ARG A 143 -7.18 20.87 -1.33
C ARG A 143 -7.65 22.05 -0.49
N LEU A 144 -6.89 22.38 0.56
CA LEU A 144 -6.86 23.68 1.23
C LEU A 144 -5.41 23.94 1.66
#